data_AF-A0A7V9PRQ3-F1
#
_entry.id   AF-A0A7V9PRQ3-F1
#
_cell.length_a   1.000
_cell.length_b   1.000
_cell.length_c   1.000
_cell.angle_alpha   90.00
_cell.angle_beta   90.00
_cell.angle_gamma   90.00
#
_symmetry.space_group_name_H-M   'P 1'
#
loop_
_entity.id
_entity.type
_entity.pdbx_description
1 polymer ?
#
loop_
_entity_poly.entity_id
_entity_poly.type
_entity_poly.pdbx_seq_one_letter_code
_entity_poly.pdbx_strand_id
1 'polypeptide(L)'
;MSDAHSTLEDALTGYLTTQRWFAGKGRDHVVTGMRTAAWLGDPDADPRVALCLVEAGPDVYQVPLSYRTERHPEMERAYLGEHDAPHGPGHVYDAVHDRQAVVQLVSALVEGRSDPPLTATVVADIDADLTGPTMVLGGEQSNTGVVVGDHLLFKVFRRVSPGRNPDIEVLSALTRAGSDTIVPFVGWLELADGADSTSGPTDLAMLSEYLRMVTDGWDLALTSVRDLFAERDLHPEEVGGDFAAESHRLGATTARLHSELARALPTGVWGPDDLAALAARMRSRLDAAVDEVPDLAAHADALAGLLDQVASSGDQQVPVQRVHGDLHLGQTLRTFHGWRIIDFEGEPERPLAER
;
A
#
# COMPACT_ATOMS: atom_id res chain seq x y z
N MET A 1 32.47 -4.61 33.52
CA MET A 1 32.33 -3.99 32.19
C MET A 1 30.83 -3.83 32.01
N SER A 2 30.37 -2.59 32.07
CA SER A 2 28.95 -2.24 31.99
C SER A 2 28.53 -2.41 30.54
N ASP A 3 27.83 -3.50 30.21
CA ASP A 3 27.11 -3.59 28.94
C ASP A 3 26.09 -2.46 28.93
N ALA A 4 26.27 -1.50 28.03
CA ALA A 4 25.28 -0.47 27.79
C ALA A 4 24.07 -1.18 27.19
N HIS A 5 22.97 -1.29 27.93
CA HIS A 5 21.68 -1.67 27.35
C HIS A 5 21.41 -0.72 26.19
N SER A 6 21.41 -1.22 24.95
CA SER A 6 21.05 -0.40 23.80
C SER A 6 19.62 0.08 23.98
N THR A 7 19.35 1.35 23.71
CA THR A 7 17.98 1.85 23.79
C THR A 7 17.12 1.19 22.72
N LEU A 8 15.79 1.17 22.90
CA LEU A 8 14.89 0.67 21.85
C LEU A 8 15.02 1.50 20.56
N GLU A 9 15.37 2.78 20.66
CA GLU A 9 15.65 3.66 19.52
C GLU A 9 16.91 3.21 18.74
N ASP A 10 17.97 2.80 19.42
CA ASP A 10 19.17 2.23 18.79
C ASP A 10 18.85 0.93 18.06
N ALA A 11 18.08 0.05 18.71
CA ALA A 11 17.66 -1.21 18.11
C ALA A 11 16.75 -1.01 16.89
N LEU A 12 15.82 -0.06 16.96
CA LEU A 12 14.97 0.32 15.84
C LEU A 12 15.78 0.93 14.70
N THR A 13 16.80 1.75 14.99
CA THR A 13 17.70 2.28 13.96
C THR A 13 18.35 1.14 13.17
N GLY A 14 18.91 0.15 13.88
CA GLY A 14 19.46 -1.05 13.26
C GLY A 14 18.41 -1.82 12.45
N TYR A 15 17.25 -2.08 13.05
CA TYR A 15 16.16 -2.83 12.42
C TYR A 15 15.67 -2.18 11.12
N LEU A 16 15.34 -0.88 11.14
CA LEU A 16 14.80 -0.13 10.00
C LEU A 16 15.71 -0.26 8.76
N THR A 17 17.03 -0.16 8.93
CA THR A 17 17.98 -0.24 7.80
C THR A 17 17.97 -1.59 7.10
N THR A 18 17.58 -2.67 7.80
CA THR A 18 17.47 -4.01 7.22
C THR A 18 16.17 -4.23 6.46
N GLN A 19 15.18 -3.35 6.67
CA GLN A 19 13.84 -3.52 6.11
C GLN A 19 13.78 -3.13 4.64
N ARG A 20 12.95 -3.85 3.88
CA ARG A 20 12.73 -3.55 2.46
C ARG A 20 12.01 -2.22 2.26
N TRP A 21 11.03 -1.95 3.12
CA TRP A 21 10.15 -0.80 3.07
C TRP A 21 10.74 0.51 3.59
N PHE A 22 11.95 0.47 4.14
CA PHE A 22 12.63 1.66 4.59
C PHE A 22 13.18 2.45 3.39
N ALA A 23 12.68 3.68 3.20
CA ALA A 23 13.03 4.53 2.06
C ALA A 23 14.39 5.23 2.21
N GLY A 24 14.98 5.24 3.41
CA GLY A 24 16.27 5.89 3.70
C GLY A 24 17.51 5.10 3.28
N LYS A 25 17.41 4.10 2.41
CA LYS A 25 18.58 3.28 2.05
C LYS A 25 19.66 4.11 1.36
N GLY A 26 20.91 3.90 1.78
CA GLY A 26 22.08 4.58 1.21
C GLY A 26 22.36 5.98 1.76
N ARG A 27 21.66 6.39 2.82
CA ARG A 27 21.92 7.62 3.59
C ARG A 27 22.21 7.24 5.05
N ASP A 28 23.02 8.05 5.74
CA ASP A 28 23.17 7.91 7.19
C ASP A 28 21.87 8.34 7.88
N HIS A 29 21.25 7.42 8.59
CA HIS A 29 20.00 7.67 9.32
C HIS A 29 20.12 7.19 10.76
N VAL A 30 19.51 7.97 11.66
CA VAL A 30 19.35 7.66 13.07
C VAL A 30 17.90 7.93 13.42
N VAL A 31 17.30 7.09 14.25
CA VAL A 31 16.00 7.38 14.85
C VAL A 31 16.15 8.64 15.72
N THR A 32 15.42 9.70 15.37
CA THR A 32 15.49 11.00 16.08
C THR A 32 14.43 11.12 17.16
N GLY A 33 13.41 10.26 17.13
CA GLY A 33 12.39 10.19 18.14
C GLY A 33 11.51 8.96 17.97
N MET A 34 10.99 8.47 19.09
CA MET A 34 10.00 7.40 19.12
C MET A 34 8.88 7.79 20.09
N ARG A 35 7.63 7.55 19.68
CA ARG A 35 6.47 7.68 20.58
C ARG A 35 5.53 6.51 20.42
N THR A 36 4.94 6.08 21.53
CA THR A 36 3.81 5.15 21.50
C THR A 36 2.55 5.95 21.24
N ALA A 37 1.86 5.67 20.14
CA ALA A 37 0.62 6.34 19.77
C ALA A 37 -0.58 5.73 20.49
N ALA A 38 -0.64 4.41 20.60
CA ALA A 38 -1.72 3.71 21.29
C ALA A 38 -1.26 2.34 21.81
N TRP A 39 -1.88 1.89 22.89
CA TRP A 39 -1.83 0.50 23.35
C TRP A 39 -3.12 -0.22 22.94
N LEU A 40 -3.01 -1.52 22.69
CA LEU A 40 -4.13 -2.41 22.41
C LEU A 40 -4.19 -3.56 23.43
N GLY A 41 -5.41 -4.04 23.65
CA GLY A 41 -5.68 -5.20 24.49
C GLY A 41 -5.62 -4.92 25.99
N ASP A 42 -5.63 -6.00 26.76
CA ASP A 42 -5.48 -6.00 28.21
C ASP A 42 -4.03 -5.62 28.60
N PRO A 43 -3.81 -4.69 29.53
CA PRO A 43 -2.47 -4.39 30.07
C PRO A 43 -1.71 -5.60 30.62
N ASP A 44 -2.43 -6.65 31.03
CA ASP A 44 -1.89 -7.90 31.54
C ASP A 44 -1.80 -9.01 30.47
N ALA A 45 -2.12 -8.72 29.21
CA ALA A 45 -1.98 -9.65 28.09
C ALA A 45 -0.52 -10.00 27.79
N ASP A 46 -0.28 -11.18 27.22
CA ASP A 46 0.98 -11.55 26.60
C ASP A 46 0.70 -12.12 25.20
N PRO A 47 1.00 -11.38 24.11
CA PRO A 47 1.77 -10.15 24.06
C PRO A 47 0.90 -8.92 24.38
N ARG A 48 1.55 -7.86 24.89
CA ARG A 48 0.99 -6.50 24.86
C ARG A 48 1.35 -5.86 23.54
N VAL A 49 0.42 -5.11 22.95
CA VAL A 49 0.63 -4.51 21.63
C VAL A 49 0.63 -2.99 21.73
N ALA A 50 1.67 -2.36 21.20
CA ALA A 50 1.79 -0.92 21.08
C ALA A 50 1.91 -0.52 19.61
N LEU A 51 1.20 0.52 19.19
CA LEU A 51 1.44 1.17 17.91
C LEU A 51 2.46 2.28 18.12
N CYS A 52 3.69 2.07 17.65
CA CYS A 52 4.76 3.05 17.80
C CYS A 52 5.01 3.80 16.49
N LEU A 53 5.20 5.11 16.60
CA LEU A 53 5.67 5.95 15.52
C LEU A 53 7.13 6.33 15.78
N VAL A 54 7.94 6.21 14.75
CA VAL A 54 9.39 6.35 14.76
C VAL A 54 9.78 7.40 13.73
N GLU A 55 10.44 8.46 14.18
CA GLU A 55 10.93 9.53 13.33
C GLU A 55 12.34 9.17 12.85
N ALA A 56 12.54 9.12 11.53
CA ALA A 56 13.84 8.80 10.93
C ALA A 56 14.09 9.72 9.72
N GLY A 57 14.76 10.85 9.97
CA GLY A 57 14.95 11.89 8.96
C GLY A 57 13.66 12.69 8.72
N PRO A 58 13.25 12.95 7.47
CA PRO A 58 12.01 13.67 7.17
C PRO A 58 10.75 12.79 7.27
N ASP A 59 10.91 11.47 7.40
CA ASP A 59 9.81 10.50 7.34
C ASP A 59 9.43 10.00 8.74
N VAL A 60 8.14 9.71 8.90
CA VAL A 60 7.58 9.03 10.08
C VAL A 60 7.21 7.60 9.69
N TYR A 61 7.71 6.65 10.46
CA TYR A 61 7.44 5.23 10.26
C TYR A 61 6.57 4.68 11.39
N GLN A 62 5.58 3.87 11.05
CA GLN A 62 4.86 3.05 12.01
C GLN A 62 5.54 1.68 12.15
N VAL A 63 5.86 1.34 13.40
CA VAL A 63 6.32 0.00 13.78
C VAL A 63 5.44 -0.49 14.94
N PRO A 64 4.43 -1.33 14.67
CA PRO A 64 3.70 -2.00 15.74
C PRO A 64 4.67 -2.86 16.54
N LEU A 65 4.63 -2.78 17.86
CA LEU A 65 5.50 -3.53 18.76
C LEU A 65 4.68 -4.51 19.59
N SER A 66 5.17 -5.74 19.69
CA SER A 66 4.67 -6.76 20.61
C SER A 66 5.67 -6.94 21.75
N TYR A 67 5.18 -6.88 22.97
CA TYR A 67 5.97 -7.06 24.19
C TYR A 67 5.57 -8.38 24.84
N ARG A 68 6.54 -9.30 24.94
CA ARG A 68 6.35 -10.63 25.53
C ARG A 68 7.15 -10.82 26.80
N THR A 69 6.66 -11.67 27.70
CA THR A 69 7.39 -12.01 28.92
C THR A 69 8.57 -12.94 28.64
N GLU A 70 8.43 -13.85 27.67
CA GLU A 70 9.46 -14.80 27.27
C GLU A 70 10.00 -14.53 25.86
N ARG A 71 11.20 -15.07 25.58
CA ARG A 71 11.78 -15.01 24.25
C ARG A 71 11.24 -16.12 23.36
N HIS A 72 10.89 -15.77 22.12
CA HIS A 72 10.29 -16.66 21.14
C HIS A 72 11.21 -16.82 19.91
N PRO A 73 11.98 -17.93 19.82
CA PRO A 73 12.96 -18.14 18.76
C PRO A 73 12.38 -18.15 17.34
N GLU A 74 11.10 -18.48 17.19
CA GLU A 74 10.37 -18.46 15.92
C GLU A 74 10.22 -17.05 15.31
N MET A 75 10.31 -16.01 16.15
CA MET A 75 10.20 -14.59 15.75
C MET A 75 11.53 -13.85 15.78
N GLU A 76 12.67 -14.57 15.81
CA GLU A 76 13.99 -13.96 15.98
C GLU A 76 14.33 -12.90 14.92
N ARG A 77 13.81 -13.04 13.70
CA ARG A 77 14.00 -12.06 12.62
C ARG A 77 13.32 -10.71 12.89
N ALA A 78 12.31 -10.71 13.76
CA ALA A 78 11.55 -9.53 14.16
C ALA A 78 11.97 -9.02 15.54
N TYR A 79 12.97 -9.64 16.18
CA TYR A 79 13.38 -9.33 17.54
C TYR A 79 14.17 -8.02 17.60
N LEU A 80 13.74 -7.14 18.51
CA LEU A 80 14.32 -5.81 18.71
C LEU A 80 15.18 -5.72 19.98
N GLY A 81 15.03 -6.64 20.92
CA GLY A 81 15.85 -6.68 22.13
C GLY A 81 15.08 -6.88 23.42
N GLU A 82 15.82 -6.86 24.53
CA GLU A 82 15.26 -6.84 25.88
C GLU A 82 15.03 -5.39 26.30
N HIS A 83 13.81 -5.08 26.74
CA HIS A 83 13.45 -3.74 27.17
C HIS A 83 12.57 -3.77 28.41
N ASP A 84 12.80 -2.82 29.31
CA ASP A 84 11.88 -2.50 30.40
C ASP A 84 10.67 -1.80 29.80
N ALA A 85 9.59 -2.54 29.57
CA ALA A 85 8.31 -1.97 29.21
C ALA A 85 7.74 -1.19 30.41
N PRO A 86 6.74 -0.30 30.21
CA PRO A 86 6.07 0.39 31.32
C PRO A 86 5.53 -0.54 32.42
N HIS A 87 5.40 -1.84 32.14
CA HIS A 87 4.97 -2.85 33.10
C HIS A 87 5.91 -4.08 33.13
N GLY A 88 7.23 -3.84 33.15
CA GLY A 88 8.25 -4.83 33.52
C GLY A 88 9.19 -5.24 32.38
N PRO A 89 10.30 -5.94 32.72
CA PRO A 89 11.27 -6.43 31.73
C PRO A 89 10.60 -7.44 30.79
N GLY A 90 10.93 -7.37 29.51
CA GLY A 90 10.44 -8.31 28.51
C GLY A 90 11.18 -8.23 27.19
N HIS A 91 10.69 -9.00 26.22
CA HIS A 91 11.24 -9.12 24.87
C HIS A 91 10.34 -8.39 23.88
N VAL A 92 10.93 -7.56 23.01
CA VAL A 92 10.19 -6.72 22.06
C VAL A 92 10.40 -7.24 20.64
N TYR A 93 9.32 -7.30 19.87
CA TYR A 93 9.34 -7.71 18.46
C TYR A 93 8.48 -6.77 17.61
N ASP A 94 8.76 -6.71 16.31
CA ASP A 94 7.82 -6.14 15.33
C ASP A 94 6.54 -7.01 15.30
N ALA A 95 5.43 -6.40 15.72
CA ALA A 95 4.18 -7.09 16.03
C ALA A 95 3.53 -7.75 14.81
N VAL A 96 3.88 -7.33 13.58
CA VAL A 96 3.34 -7.96 12.36
C VAL A 96 3.79 -9.42 12.21
N HIS A 97 4.91 -9.78 12.85
CA HIS A 97 5.43 -11.15 12.87
C HIS A 97 4.90 -11.97 14.05
N ASP A 98 4.21 -11.32 14.99
CA ASP A 98 3.56 -11.97 16.12
C ASP A 98 2.08 -12.19 15.80
N ARG A 99 1.72 -13.46 15.65
CA ARG A 99 0.34 -13.87 15.37
C ARG A 99 -0.67 -13.28 16.36
N GLN A 100 -0.39 -13.37 17.66
CA GLN A 100 -1.35 -12.92 18.68
C GLN A 100 -1.49 -11.40 18.65
N ALA A 101 -0.42 -10.68 18.31
CA ALA A 101 -0.48 -9.24 18.15
C ALA A 101 -1.25 -8.82 16.88
N VAL A 102 -1.05 -9.50 15.75
CA VAL A 102 -1.83 -9.28 14.53
C VAL A 102 -3.32 -9.51 14.79
N VAL A 103 -3.67 -10.58 15.51
CA VAL A 103 -5.07 -10.84 15.89
C VAL A 103 -5.64 -9.69 16.71
N GLN A 104 -4.92 -9.16 17.70
CA GLN A 104 -5.38 -8.00 18.48
C GLN A 104 -5.60 -6.75 17.61
N LEU A 105 -4.72 -6.48 16.64
CA LEU A 105 -4.86 -5.36 15.71
C LEU A 105 -6.09 -5.52 14.81
N VAL A 106 -6.28 -6.71 14.23
CA VAL A 106 -7.42 -7.01 13.37
C VAL A 106 -8.72 -7.01 14.16
N SER A 107 -8.74 -7.56 15.38
CA SER A 107 -9.89 -7.48 16.29
C SER A 107 -10.29 -6.03 16.56
N ALA A 108 -9.34 -5.14 16.86
CA ALA A 108 -9.65 -3.74 17.10
C ALA A 108 -10.29 -3.05 15.88
N LEU A 109 -9.93 -3.46 14.66
CA LEU A 109 -10.56 -2.98 13.43
C LEU A 109 -11.98 -3.54 13.28
N VAL A 110 -12.13 -4.88 13.33
CA VAL A 110 -13.41 -5.58 13.09
C VAL A 110 -14.45 -5.25 14.15
N GLU A 111 -14.04 -5.07 15.40
CA GLU A 111 -14.91 -4.65 16.51
C GLU A 111 -15.28 -3.16 16.45
N GLY A 112 -14.71 -2.41 15.50
CA GLY A 112 -15.02 -0.99 15.31
C GLY A 112 -14.55 -0.12 16.47
N ARG A 113 -13.31 -0.32 16.96
CA ARG A 113 -12.75 0.46 18.07
C ARG A 113 -13.00 1.96 17.87
N SER A 114 -13.61 2.62 18.85
CA SER A 114 -13.96 4.04 18.79
C SER A 114 -13.35 4.85 19.94
N ASP A 115 -12.15 4.48 20.38
CA ASP A 115 -11.48 5.03 21.58
C ASP A 115 -10.19 5.78 21.19
N PRO A 116 -10.23 7.13 21.10
CA PRO A 116 -9.08 7.93 20.73
C PRO A 116 -7.85 7.69 21.62
N PRO A 117 -6.63 7.79 21.09
CA PRO A 117 -6.32 8.31 19.76
C PRO A 117 -6.44 7.27 18.64
N LEU A 118 -6.76 6.00 18.91
CA LEU A 118 -6.87 4.97 17.88
C LEU A 118 -8.33 4.64 17.56
N THR A 119 -8.75 4.91 16.33
CA THR A 119 -10.11 4.63 15.87
C THR A 119 -10.11 3.70 14.67
N ALA A 120 -11.15 2.89 14.55
CA ALA A 120 -11.43 2.02 13.42
C ALA A 120 -12.65 2.53 12.68
N THR A 121 -12.63 2.43 11.35
CA THR A 121 -13.82 2.58 10.52
C THR A 121 -14.06 1.30 9.75
N VAL A 122 -15.24 0.70 9.95
CA VAL A 122 -15.73 -0.45 9.19
C VAL A 122 -16.73 0.04 8.14
N VAL A 123 -16.50 -0.31 6.88
CA VAL A 123 -17.36 0.06 5.75
C VAL A 123 -18.16 -1.11 5.19
N ALA A 124 -17.72 -2.33 5.46
CA ALA A 124 -18.45 -3.55 5.14
C ALA A 124 -18.20 -4.60 6.23
N ASP A 125 -19.25 -5.30 6.64
CA ASP A 125 -19.13 -6.39 7.60
C ASP A 125 -18.43 -7.59 6.96
N ILE A 126 -17.66 -8.31 7.77
CA ILE A 126 -17.04 -9.57 7.38
C ILE A 126 -17.14 -10.59 8.51
N ASP A 127 -17.29 -11.86 8.16
CA ASP A 127 -17.10 -12.95 9.10
C ASP A 127 -15.59 -13.17 9.29
N ALA A 128 -15.04 -12.54 10.33
CA ALA A 128 -13.61 -12.57 10.61
C ALA A 128 -13.26 -13.77 11.50
N ASP A 129 -12.92 -14.92 10.89
CA ASP A 129 -12.31 -16.02 11.63
C ASP A 129 -10.81 -15.75 11.87
N LEU A 130 -10.51 -15.21 13.05
CA LEU A 130 -9.16 -14.89 13.50
C LEU A 130 -8.42 -16.11 14.12
N THR A 131 -9.03 -17.29 14.10
CA THR A 131 -8.42 -18.52 14.64
C THR A 131 -7.49 -19.22 13.65
N GLY A 132 -7.50 -18.82 12.38
CA GLY A 132 -6.58 -19.33 11.34
C GLY A 132 -5.14 -18.78 11.45
N PRO A 133 -4.15 -19.39 10.75
CA PRO A 133 -2.74 -18.96 10.77
C PRO A 133 -2.54 -17.54 10.23
N THR A 134 -1.44 -16.90 10.60
CA THR A 134 -1.01 -15.64 9.98
C THR A 134 0.19 -15.88 9.07
N MET A 135 0.23 -15.18 7.94
CA MET A 135 1.33 -15.24 6.98
C MET A 135 1.68 -13.84 6.51
N VAL A 136 2.91 -13.40 6.80
CA VAL A 136 3.44 -12.14 6.27
C VAL A 136 3.76 -12.33 4.79
N LEU A 137 3.19 -11.48 3.94
CA LEU A 137 3.47 -11.45 2.51
C LEU A 137 4.84 -10.81 2.26
N GLY A 138 5.57 -11.36 1.30
CA GLY A 138 6.86 -10.81 0.85
C GLY A 138 6.71 -9.98 -0.42
N GLY A 139 7.58 -8.98 -0.60
CA GLY A 139 7.71 -8.26 -1.88
C GLY A 139 7.19 -6.82 -1.87
N GLU A 140 6.43 -6.42 -0.85
CA GLU A 140 5.89 -5.06 -0.73
C GLU A 140 6.99 -4.01 -0.42
N GLN A 141 6.86 -2.82 -1.01
CA GLN A 141 7.87 -1.75 -0.93
C GLN A 141 7.53 -0.64 0.07
N SER A 142 6.27 -0.40 0.40
CA SER A 142 5.84 0.69 1.31
C SER A 142 5.18 0.18 2.59
N ASN A 143 4.77 -1.10 2.60
CA ASN A 143 3.85 -1.67 3.58
C ASN A 143 4.25 -3.06 4.04
N THR A 144 3.47 -3.63 4.94
CA THR A 144 3.52 -5.06 5.26
C THR A 144 2.12 -5.65 5.25
N GLY A 145 1.83 -6.49 4.26
CA GLY A 145 0.65 -7.33 4.18
C GLY A 145 0.78 -8.58 5.05
N VAL A 146 -0.27 -8.89 5.80
CA VAL A 146 -0.41 -10.10 6.60
C VAL A 146 -1.73 -10.76 6.22
N VAL A 147 -1.66 -11.98 5.70
CA VAL A 147 -2.84 -12.81 5.53
C VAL A 147 -3.22 -13.37 6.89
N VAL A 148 -4.48 -13.23 7.29
CA VAL A 148 -5.03 -13.78 8.53
C VAL A 148 -6.05 -14.85 8.18
N GLY A 149 -5.82 -16.05 8.71
CA GLY A 149 -6.47 -17.26 8.26
C GLY A 149 -6.15 -17.53 6.80
N ASP A 150 -7.17 -17.46 5.97
CA ASP A 150 -7.09 -17.68 4.53
C ASP A 150 -8.04 -16.77 3.73
N HIS A 151 -8.59 -15.74 4.37
CA HIS A 151 -9.66 -14.91 3.81
C HIS A 151 -9.53 -13.42 4.15
N LEU A 152 -8.58 -13.01 5.00
CA LEU A 152 -8.33 -11.61 5.31
C LEU A 152 -6.92 -11.21 4.91
N LEU A 153 -6.79 -10.04 4.30
CA LEU A 153 -5.53 -9.36 4.06
C LEU A 153 -5.49 -8.08 4.89
N PHE A 154 -4.64 -8.09 5.90
CA PHE A 154 -4.35 -6.94 6.77
C PHE A 154 -3.07 -6.24 6.30
N LYS A 155 -3.20 -5.03 5.79
CA LYS A 155 -2.08 -4.24 5.24
C LYS A 155 -1.71 -3.16 6.24
N VAL A 156 -0.48 -3.22 6.78
CA VAL A 156 0.07 -2.25 7.72
C VAL A 156 0.90 -1.23 6.96
N PHE A 157 0.53 0.05 7.02
CA PHE A 157 1.30 1.11 6.39
C PHE A 157 2.57 1.38 7.21
N ARG A 158 3.75 1.28 6.59
CA ARG A 158 5.02 1.45 7.30
C ARG A 158 5.48 2.88 7.31
N ARG A 159 5.45 3.57 6.17
CA ARG A 159 5.68 5.01 6.11
C ARG A 159 4.33 5.71 6.17
N VAL A 160 4.11 6.53 7.19
CA VAL A 160 2.83 7.20 7.44
C VAL A 160 2.99 8.70 7.34
N SER A 161 1.93 9.36 6.88
CA SER A 161 1.83 10.81 6.82
C SER A 161 0.40 11.22 7.17
N PRO A 162 0.20 12.41 7.74
CA PRO A 162 -1.15 12.93 7.95
C PRO A 162 -1.92 13.03 6.62
N GLY A 163 -3.20 12.71 6.68
CA GLY A 163 -4.09 12.66 5.52
C GLY A 163 -4.57 11.24 5.20
N ARG A 164 -5.60 11.18 4.35
CA ARG A 164 -6.23 9.95 3.91
C ARG A 164 -5.34 9.23 2.90
N ASN A 165 -5.09 7.94 3.11
CA ASN A 165 -4.39 7.10 2.14
C ASN A 165 -5.26 6.91 0.87
N PRO A 166 -4.70 7.04 -0.35
CA PRO A 166 -5.46 6.91 -1.60
C PRO A 166 -6.13 5.54 -1.77
N ASP A 167 -5.48 4.46 -1.31
CA ASP A 167 -6.01 3.10 -1.32
C ASP A 167 -7.29 3.02 -0.47
N ILE A 168 -7.26 3.57 0.75
CA ILE A 168 -8.44 3.65 1.62
C ILE A 168 -9.53 4.52 1.01
N GLU A 169 -9.19 5.70 0.48
CA GLU A 169 -10.17 6.60 -0.11
C GLU A 169 -10.93 5.93 -1.26
N VAL A 170 -10.18 5.34 -2.19
CA VAL A 170 -10.73 4.70 -3.39
C VAL A 170 -11.50 3.44 -3.02
N LEU A 171 -10.90 2.53 -2.25
CA LEU A 171 -11.54 1.26 -1.88
C LEU A 171 -12.79 1.51 -1.05
N SER A 172 -12.77 2.45 -0.11
CA SER A 172 -13.96 2.76 0.70
C SER A 172 -15.07 3.40 -0.12
N ALA A 173 -14.77 4.27 -1.09
CA ALA A 173 -15.77 4.87 -1.97
C ALA A 173 -16.41 3.83 -2.89
N LEU A 174 -15.60 2.97 -3.52
CA LEU A 174 -16.06 1.92 -4.41
C LEU A 174 -16.84 0.82 -3.68
N THR A 175 -16.43 0.48 -2.45
CA THR A 175 -17.16 -0.48 -1.61
C THR A 175 -18.55 0.03 -1.24
N ARG A 176 -18.65 1.30 -0.82
CA ARG A 176 -19.97 1.93 -0.55
C ARG A 176 -20.85 2.02 -1.80
N ALA A 177 -20.25 2.10 -2.98
CA ALA A 177 -20.95 2.05 -4.26
C ALA A 177 -21.32 0.62 -4.70
N GLY A 178 -20.93 -0.42 -3.97
CA GLY A 178 -21.20 -1.82 -4.29
C GLY A 178 -20.40 -2.34 -5.49
N SER A 179 -19.20 -1.79 -5.71
CA SER A 179 -18.33 -2.21 -6.82
C SER A 179 -17.85 -3.66 -6.65
N ASP A 180 -17.93 -4.44 -7.72
CA ASP A 180 -17.30 -5.76 -7.82
C ASP A 180 -15.98 -5.72 -8.62
N THR A 181 -15.48 -4.53 -8.97
CA THR A 181 -14.24 -4.37 -9.74
C THR A 181 -12.98 -4.36 -8.86
N ILE A 182 -13.16 -4.24 -7.54
CA ILE A 182 -12.10 -4.21 -6.53
C ILE A 182 -12.17 -5.43 -5.61
N VAL A 183 -11.10 -5.67 -4.86
CA VAL A 183 -11.15 -6.59 -3.72
C VAL A 183 -12.16 -6.08 -2.69
N PRO A 184 -12.99 -6.95 -2.10
CA PRO A 184 -13.88 -6.55 -1.01
C PRO A 184 -13.10 -5.90 0.13
N PHE A 185 -13.43 -4.66 0.44
CA PHE A 185 -12.74 -3.86 1.45
C PHE A 185 -13.57 -3.77 2.71
N VAL A 186 -12.94 -4.01 3.86
CA VAL A 186 -13.64 -4.12 5.16
C VAL A 186 -13.57 -2.78 5.90
N GLY A 187 -12.38 -2.19 6.01
CA GLY A 187 -12.18 -1.02 6.84
C GLY A 187 -10.72 -0.69 7.10
N TRP A 188 -10.48 0.25 8.00
CA TRP A 188 -9.12 0.70 8.34
C TRP A 188 -9.01 1.14 9.81
N LEU A 189 -7.76 1.22 10.27
CA LEU A 189 -7.34 1.81 11.54
C LEU A 189 -6.62 3.14 11.26
N GLU A 190 -6.93 4.15 12.06
CA GLU A 190 -6.31 5.47 11.97
C GLU A 190 -6.04 6.05 13.36
N LEU A 191 -5.03 6.92 13.43
CA LEU A 191 -4.91 7.84 14.54
C LEU A 191 -5.84 9.02 14.30
N ALA A 192 -6.82 9.18 15.18
CA ALA A 192 -7.70 10.33 15.20
C ALA A 192 -6.90 11.61 15.44
N ASP A 193 -7.38 12.72 14.85
CA ASP A 193 -6.79 14.03 15.07
C ASP A 193 -6.71 14.35 16.58
N GLY A 194 -5.52 14.73 17.04
CA GLY A 194 -5.41 15.43 18.31
C GLY A 194 -6.18 16.75 18.20
N ALA A 195 -6.81 17.21 19.29
CA ALA A 195 -7.68 18.39 19.28
C ALA A 195 -7.04 19.69 18.72
N ASP A 196 -5.70 19.73 18.60
CA ASP A 196 -4.89 20.83 18.05
C ASP A 196 -4.20 20.50 16.69
N SER A 197 -4.55 19.39 16.04
CA SER A 197 -3.98 18.95 14.76
C SER A 197 -4.64 19.66 13.57
N THR A 198 -3.86 20.41 12.79
CA THR A 198 -4.29 20.94 11.48
C THR A 198 -4.02 19.98 10.31
N SER A 199 -3.49 18.78 10.59
CA SER A 199 -2.88 17.91 9.58
C SER A 199 -3.76 16.72 9.15
N GLY A 200 -4.89 16.48 9.81
CA GLY A 200 -5.82 15.39 9.49
C GLY A 200 -5.41 14.04 10.11
N PRO A 201 -6.30 13.03 10.06
CA PRO A 201 -6.05 11.71 10.62
C PRO A 201 -4.85 11.05 9.94
N THR A 202 -4.20 10.12 10.63
CA THR A 202 -3.09 9.33 10.07
C THR A 202 -3.53 7.88 9.91
N ASP A 203 -3.65 7.42 8.67
CA ASP A 203 -3.99 6.03 8.37
C ASP A 203 -2.84 5.09 8.72
N LEU A 204 -3.17 4.04 9.47
CA LEU A 204 -2.19 3.12 10.04
C LEU A 204 -2.23 1.73 9.41
N ALA A 205 -3.43 1.21 9.17
CA ALA A 205 -3.59 -0.09 8.55
C ALA A 205 -4.96 -0.21 7.90
N MET A 206 -5.10 -1.14 6.96
CA MET A 206 -6.37 -1.44 6.32
C MET A 206 -6.63 -2.95 6.24
N LEU A 207 -7.89 -3.32 6.12
CA LEU A 207 -8.35 -4.70 6.04
C LEU A 207 -9.22 -4.90 4.80
N SER A 208 -8.93 -5.96 4.07
CA SER A 208 -9.65 -6.40 2.88
C SER A 208 -9.79 -7.92 2.87
N GLU A 209 -10.65 -8.45 2.02
CA GLU A 209 -10.72 -9.88 1.76
C GLU A 209 -9.48 -10.34 0.99
N TYR A 210 -8.87 -11.42 1.45
CA TYR A 210 -7.81 -12.11 0.72
C TYR A 210 -8.42 -13.09 -0.28
N LEU A 211 -8.32 -12.76 -1.57
CA LEU A 211 -8.89 -13.58 -2.63
C LEU A 211 -8.04 -14.83 -2.88
N ARG A 212 -8.62 -16.00 -2.60
CA ARG A 212 -8.02 -17.30 -2.91
C ARG A 212 -8.22 -17.70 -4.38
N MET A 213 -7.34 -18.58 -4.85
CA MET A 213 -7.45 -19.17 -6.20
C MET A 213 -7.52 -18.11 -7.32
N VAL A 214 -6.81 -17.00 -7.13
CA VAL A 214 -6.64 -15.97 -8.14
C VAL A 214 -5.38 -16.23 -8.97
N THR A 215 -5.38 -15.73 -10.19
CA THR A 215 -4.16 -15.66 -11.02
C THR A 215 -3.78 -14.20 -11.17
N ASP A 216 -2.52 -13.87 -10.90
CA ASP A 216 -1.96 -12.56 -11.17
C ASP A 216 -2.00 -12.25 -12.68
N GLY A 217 -2.39 -11.03 -13.04
CA GLY A 217 -2.57 -10.65 -14.44
C GLY A 217 -1.28 -10.63 -15.25
N TRP A 218 -0.16 -10.32 -14.61
CA TRP A 218 1.16 -10.39 -15.25
C TRP A 218 1.59 -11.84 -15.48
N ASP A 219 1.42 -12.71 -14.49
CA ASP A 219 1.70 -14.15 -14.64
C ASP A 219 0.82 -14.82 -15.70
N LEU A 220 -0.45 -14.41 -15.79
CA LEU A 220 -1.37 -14.88 -16.82
C LEU A 220 -0.91 -14.45 -18.22
N ALA A 221 -0.55 -13.18 -18.40
CA ALA A 221 -0.03 -12.67 -19.66
C ALA A 221 1.31 -13.33 -20.05
N LEU A 222 2.21 -13.54 -19.08
CA LEU A 222 3.47 -14.26 -19.31
C LEU A 222 3.24 -15.69 -19.79
N THR A 223 2.22 -16.37 -19.27
CA THR A 223 1.87 -17.72 -19.70
C THR A 223 1.43 -17.73 -21.16
N SER A 224 0.62 -16.75 -21.58
CA SER A 224 0.21 -16.56 -22.98
C SER A 224 1.41 -16.34 -23.91
N VAL A 225 2.32 -15.42 -23.54
CA VAL A 225 3.51 -15.12 -24.34
C VAL A 225 4.43 -16.34 -24.46
N ARG A 226 4.58 -17.12 -23.38
CA ARG A 226 5.37 -18.36 -23.41
C ARG A 226 4.78 -19.40 -24.35
N ASP A 227 3.46 -19.54 -24.39
CA ASP A 227 2.77 -20.45 -25.29
C ASP A 227 3.02 -20.08 -26.76
N LEU A 228 2.87 -18.81 -27.09
CA LEU A 228 3.17 -18.29 -28.44
C LEU A 228 4.63 -18.56 -28.86
N PHE A 229 5.59 -18.37 -27.97
CA PHE A 229 7.00 -18.62 -28.28
C PHE A 229 7.36 -20.11 -28.39
N ALA A 230 6.57 -20.99 -27.79
CA ALA A 230 6.72 -22.43 -27.93
C ALA A 230 6.20 -22.91 -29.30
N GLU A 231 5.08 -22.36 -29.76
CA GLU A 231 4.38 -22.71 -31.01
C GLU A 231 4.77 -21.76 -32.16
N ARG A 232 6.04 -21.81 -32.57
CA ARG A 232 6.65 -20.82 -33.50
C ARG A 232 6.01 -20.70 -34.89
N ASP A 233 5.26 -21.70 -35.31
CA ASP A 233 4.64 -21.77 -36.63
C ASP A 233 3.17 -21.31 -36.62
N LEU A 234 2.60 -21.03 -35.44
CA LEU A 234 1.21 -20.59 -35.29
C LEU A 234 1.12 -19.07 -35.10
N HIS A 235 0.02 -18.48 -35.55
CA HIS A 235 -0.31 -17.09 -35.27
C HIS A 235 -0.84 -16.94 -33.82
N PRO A 236 -0.77 -15.74 -33.21
CA PRO A 236 -1.28 -15.49 -31.85
C PRO A 236 -2.74 -15.88 -31.61
N GLU A 237 -3.58 -15.78 -32.65
CA GLU A 237 -4.99 -16.17 -32.61
C GLU A 237 -5.24 -17.69 -32.71
N GLU A 238 -4.22 -18.46 -33.07
CA GLU A 238 -4.29 -19.92 -33.27
C GLU A 238 -3.73 -20.70 -32.07
N VAL A 239 -2.96 -20.06 -31.20
CA VAL A 239 -2.39 -20.69 -30.00
C VAL A 239 -3.42 -20.81 -28.88
N GLY A 240 -3.36 -21.91 -28.12
CA GLY A 240 -4.33 -22.19 -27.07
C GLY A 240 -4.28 -21.17 -25.92
N GLY A 241 -3.13 -20.51 -25.73
CA GLY A 241 -2.91 -19.46 -24.75
C GLY A 241 -3.30 -18.04 -25.19
N ASP A 242 -4.09 -17.85 -26.25
CA ASP A 242 -4.52 -16.51 -26.70
C ASP A 242 -5.10 -15.66 -25.54
N PHE A 243 -4.54 -14.47 -25.36
CA PHE A 243 -4.90 -13.54 -24.29
C PHE A 243 -5.87 -12.43 -24.74
N ALA A 244 -6.28 -12.39 -26.02
CA ALA A 244 -7.14 -11.33 -26.56
C ALA A 244 -8.49 -11.23 -25.83
N ALA A 245 -9.15 -12.36 -25.57
CA ALA A 245 -10.44 -12.39 -24.86
C ALA A 245 -10.32 -11.90 -23.41
N GLU A 246 -9.24 -12.28 -22.73
CA GLU A 246 -8.97 -11.81 -21.35
C GLU A 246 -8.59 -10.32 -21.33
N SER A 247 -7.82 -9.85 -22.33
CA SER A 247 -7.50 -8.43 -22.51
C SER A 247 -8.76 -7.59 -22.74
N HIS A 248 -9.71 -8.07 -23.55
CA HIS A 248 -10.99 -7.40 -23.75
C HIS A 248 -11.81 -7.33 -22.44
N ARG A 249 -11.85 -8.43 -21.66
CA ARG A 249 -12.53 -8.45 -20.35
C ARG A 249 -11.87 -7.49 -19.36
N LEU A 250 -10.54 -7.45 -19.33
CA LEU A 250 -9.80 -6.53 -18.47
C LEU A 250 -10.10 -5.07 -18.86
N GLY A 251 -10.07 -4.74 -20.15
CA GLY A 251 -10.44 -3.40 -20.64
C GLY A 251 -11.87 -2.99 -20.26
N ALA A 252 -12.84 -3.92 -20.34
CA ALA A 252 -14.20 -3.68 -19.88
C ALA A 252 -14.26 -3.44 -18.35
N THR A 253 -13.51 -4.20 -17.55
CA THR A 253 -13.39 -3.98 -16.10
C THR A 253 -12.76 -2.63 -15.78
N THR A 254 -11.67 -2.24 -16.45
CA THR A 254 -11.04 -0.92 -16.27
C THR A 254 -11.99 0.22 -16.61
N ALA A 255 -12.75 0.12 -17.70
CA ALA A 255 -13.75 1.13 -18.06
C ALA A 255 -14.89 1.23 -17.03
N ARG A 256 -15.34 0.10 -16.49
CA ARG A 256 -16.33 0.05 -15.40
C ARG A 256 -15.80 0.72 -14.14
N LEU A 257 -14.58 0.37 -13.72
CA LEU A 257 -13.89 0.99 -12.59
C LEU A 257 -13.83 2.51 -12.75
N HIS A 258 -13.38 3.02 -13.90
CA HIS A 258 -13.33 4.47 -14.15
C HIS A 258 -14.70 5.13 -14.07
N SER A 259 -15.74 4.47 -14.58
CA SER A 259 -17.11 4.98 -14.51
C SER A 259 -17.66 5.00 -13.08
N GLU A 260 -17.28 4.03 -12.25
CA GLU A 260 -17.66 3.96 -10.84
C GLU A 260 -16.92 5.02 -10.01
N LEU A 261 -15.61 5.21 -10.25
CA LEU A 261 -14.82 6.28 -9.65
C LEU A 261 -15.41 7.67 -9.96
N ALA A 262 -15.75 7.94 -11.23
CA ALA A 262 -16.33 9.22 -11.64
C ALA A 262 -17.69 9.52 -10.99
N ARG A 263 -18.44 8.48 -10.59
CA ARG A 263 -19.72 8.62 -9.88
C ARG A 263 -19.53 8.79 -8.38
N ALA A 264 -18.54 8.10 -7.80
CA ALA A 264 -18.35 8.04 -6.35
C ALA A 264 -17.44 9.16 -5.80
N LEU A 265 -16.55 9.70 -6.63
CA LEU A 265 -15.53 10.68 -6.24
C LEU A 265 -15.60 11.96 -7.10
N PRO A 266 -15.03 13.08 -6.63
CA PRO A 266 -15.03 14.33 -7.39
C PRO A 266 -14.43 14.20 -8.79
N THR A 267 -15.03 14.92 -9.73
CA THR A 267 -14.55 15.06 -11.11
C THR A 267 -14.29 16.53 -11.43
N GLY A 268 -13.56 16.78 -12.51
CA GLY A 268 -13.21 18.11 -12.97
C GLY A 268 -13.03 18.16 -14.48
N VAL A 269 -12.64 19.33 -14.96
CA VAL A 269 -12.32 19.56 -16.37
C VAL A 269 -11.04 20.37 -16.44
N TRP A 270 -10.06 19.86 -17.17
CA TRP A 270 -8.84 20.59 -17.48
C TRP A 270 -9.01 21.41 -18.74
N GLY A 271 -8.56 22.66 -18.67
CA GLY A 271 -8.55 23.61 -19.78
C GLY A 271 -7.15 23.74 -20.41
N PRO A 272 -6.99 24.72 -21.31
CA PRO A 272 -5.74 24.92 -22.05
C PRO A 272 -4.52 25.13 -21.14
N ASP A 273 -4.67 25.91 -20.07
CA ASP A 273 -3.59 26.19 -19.12
C ASP A 273 -3.13 24.93 -18.36
N ASP A 274 -4.06 24.05 -17.99
CA ASP A 274 -3.75 22.78 -17.32
C ASP A 274 -3.00 21.82 -18.25
N LEU A 275 -3.41 21.76 -19.52
CA LEU A 275 -2.77 20.93 -20.55
C LEU A 275 -1.37 21.45 -20.89
N ALA A 276 -1.18 22.76 -20.98
CA ALA A 276 0.13 23.38 -21.14
C ALA A 276 1.04 23.06 -19.94
N ALA A 277 0.52 23.13 -18.71
CA ALA A 277 1.26 22.75 -17.51
C ALA A 277 1.63 21.25 -17.49
N LEU A 278 0.71 20.36 -17.91
CA LEU A 278 0.98 18.93 -18.03
C LEU A 278 2.09 18.65 -19.05
N ALA A 279 2.01 19.25 -20.24
CA ALA A 279 3.01 19.11 -21.29
C ALA A 279 4.39 19.58 -20.82
N ALA A 280 4.46 20.71 -20.10
CA ALA A 280 5.71 21.21 -19.51
C ALA A 280 6.31 20.23 -18.49
N ARG A 281 5.48 19.64 -17.61
CA ARG A 281 5.94 18.61 -16.66
C ARG A 281 6.47 17.36 -17.37
N MET A 282 5.75 16.89 -18.40
CA MET A 282 6.18 15.73 -19.18
C MET A 282 7.47 16.01 -19.97
N ARG A 283 7.65 17.24 -20.46
CA ARG A 283 8.91 17.65 -21.11
C ARG A 283 10.08 17.62 -20.14
N SER A 284 9.91 18.17 -18.94
CA SER A 284 10.95 18.10 -17.91
C SER A 284 11.30 16.65 -17.55
N ARG A 285 10.33 15.73 -17.54
CA ARG A 285 10.59 14.29 -17.35
C ARG A 285 11.34 13.66 -18.52
N LEU A 286 11.00 14.04 -19.76
CA LEU A 286 11.71 13.60 -20.96
C LEU A 286 13.17 14.08 -20.94
N ASP A 287 13.40 15.36 -20.64
CA ASP A 287 14.75 15.94 -20.55
C ASP A 287 15.60 15.19 -19.53
N ALA A 288 15.06 14.97 -18.31
CA ALA A 288 15.74 14.20 -17.28
C ALA A 288 16.01 12.73 -17.69
N ALA A 289 15.10 12.10 -18.42
CA ALA A 289 15.28 10.73 -18.91
C ALA A 289 16.36 10.63 -19.98
N VAL A 290 16.47 11.64 -20.87
CA VAL A 290 17.51 11.72 -21.90
C VAL A 290 18.89 11.96 -21.27
N ASP A 291 18.95 12.80 -20.25
CA ASP A 291 20.19 13.06 -19.51
C ASP A 291 20.74 11.77 -18.85
N GLU A 292 19.86 10.94 -18.28
CA GLU A 292 20.23 9.66 -17.66
C GLU A 292 20.50 8.56 -18.71
N VAL A 293 19.74 8.54 -19.81
CA VAL A 293 19.82 7.53 -20.87
C VAL A 293 20.01 8.21 -22.23
N PRO A 294 21.27 8.49 -22.63
CA PRO A 294 21.58 9.27 -23.84
C PRO A 294 21.03 8.67 -25.15
N ASP A 295 20.82 7.35 -25.21
CA ASP A 295 20.25 6.67 -26.38
C ASP A 295 18.83 7.16 -26.71
N LEU A 296 18.10 7.74 -25.74
CA LEU A 296 16.78 8.32 -25.94
C LEU A 296 16.81 9.64 -26.74
N ALA A 297 17.98 10.29 -26.87
CA ALA A 297 18.12 11.57 -27.57
C ALA A 297 17.63 11.48 -29.03
N ALA A 298 17.77 10.32 -29.68
CA ALA A 298 17.29 10.10 -31.04
C ALA A 298 15.76 10.24 -31.20
N HIS A 299 15.01 10.12 -30.11
CA HIS A 299 13.55 10.22 -30.08
C HIS A 299 13.03 11.51 -29.43
N ALA A 300 13.91 12.30 -28.80
CA ALA A 300 13.54 13.44 -27.97
C ALA A 300 12.73 14.49 -28.74
N ASP A 301 13.19 14.92 -29.92
CA ASP A 301 12.50 15.93 -30.73
C ASP A 301 11.09 15.49 -31.14
N ALA A 302 10.92 14.21 -31.51
CA ALA A 302 9.63 13.66 -31.90
C ALA A 302 8.65 13.62 -30.71
N LEU A 303 9.12 13.19 -29.54
CA LEU A 303 8.33 13.16 -28.31
C LEU A 303 7.99 14.58 -27.83
N ALA A 304 8.95 15.51 -27.88
CA ALA A 304 8.74 16.92 -27.55
C ALA A 304 7.67 17.55 -28.45
N GLY A 305 7.70 17.26 -29.76
CA GLY A 305 6.68 17.71 -30.70
C GLY A 305 5.29 17.17 -30.40
N LEU A 306 5.15 15.93 -29.92
CA LEU A 306 3.86 15.39 -29.47
C LEU A 306 3.36 16.09 -28.20
N LEU A 307 4.26 16.39 -27.26
CA LEU A 307 3.92 17.14 -26.05
C LEU A 307 3.51 18.59 -26.38
N ASP A 308 4.15 19.23 -27.35
CA ASP A 308 3.77 20.56 -27.83
C ASP A 308 2.35 20.57 -28.42
N GLN A 309 1.96 19.51 -29.13
CA GLN A 309 0.59 19.39 -29.64
C GLN A 309 -0.45 19.33 -28.51
N VAL A 310 -0.12 18.70 -27.38
CA VAL A 310 -0.97 18.71 -26.17
C VAL A 310 -1.05 20.12 -25.58
N ALA A 311 0.07 20.84 -25.49
CA ALA A 311 0.07 22.22 -24.99
C ALA A 311 -0.70 23.19 -25.90
N SER A 312 -0.68 22.93 -27.21
CA SER A 312 -1.31 23.79 -28.23
C SER A 312 -2.69 23.31 -28.66
N SER A 313 -3.37 22.48 -27.88
CA SER A 313 -4.68 21.90 -28.25
C SER A 313 -5.85 22.90 -28.30
N GLY A 314 -5.58 24.21 -28.24
CA GLY A 314 -6.59 25.26 -28.30
C GLY A 314 -7.56 25.20 -27.14
N ASP A 315 -8.85 25.45 -27.40
CA ASP A 315 -9.94 25.45 -26.40
C ASP A 315 -10.40 24.05 -25.96
N GLN A 316 -9.59 23.01 -26.18
CA GLN A 316 -9.94 21.64 -25.81
C GLN A 316 -10.11 21.52 -24.30
N GLN A 317 -11.22 20.90 -23.90
CA GLN A 317 -11.53 20.57 -22.51
C GLN A 317 -11.42 19.06 -22.31
N VAL A 318 -10.67 18.66 -21.29
CA VAL A 318 -10.44 17.24 -20.96
C VAL A 318 -11.09 16.92 -19.63
N PRO A 319 -12.11 16.03 -19.59
CA PRO A 319 -12.65 15.54 -18.32
C PRO A 319 -11.56 14.84 -17.52
N VAL A 320 -11.48 15.17 -16.23
CA VAL A 320 -10.57 14.53 -15.29
C VAL A 320 -11.34 13.99 -14.10
N GLN A 321 -10.80 12.95 -13.50
CA GLN A 321 -11.41 12.22 -12.41
C GLN A 321 -10.31 11.55 -11.58
N ARG A 322 -10.70 10.97 -10.45
CA ARG A 322 -9.85 9.98 -9.78
C ARG A 322 -9.65 8.76 -10.66
N VAL A 323 -8.43 8.27 -10.67
CA VAL A 323 -7.95 7.12 -11.43
C VAL A 323 -7.11 6.24 -10.51
N HIS A 324 -6.70 5.08 -10.99
CA HIS A 324 -5.79 4.21 -10.25
C HIS A 324 -4.40 4.84 -10.00
N GLY A 325 -3.91 5.64 -10.95
CA GLY A 325 -2.61 6.33 -10.85
C GLY A 325 -1.39 5.47 -11.21
N ASP A 326 -1.49 4.14 -11.12
CA ASP A 326 -0.38 3.21 -11.45
C ASP A 326 -0.90 1.83 -11.91
N LEU A 327 -1.83 1.82 -12.87
CA LEU A 327 -2.45 0.58 -13.34
C LEU A 327 -1.51 -0.17 -14.31
N HIS A 328 -1.09 -1.37 -13.91
CA HIS A 328 -0.39 -2.33 -14.76
C HIS A 328 -0.88 -3.76 -14.50
N LEU A 329 -0.46 -4.75 -15.29
CA LEU A 329 -0.97 -6.12 -15.19
C LEU A 329 -0.75 -6.77 -13.81
N GLY A 330 0.36 -6.44 -13.13
CA GLY A 330 0.61 -6.86 -11.74
C GLY A 330 -0.33 -6.26 -10.68
N GLN A 331 -1.17 -5.27 -11.04
CA GLN A 331 -2.23 -4.73 -10.18
C GLN A 331 -3.61 -5.28 -10.53
N THR A 332 -3.64 -6.42 -11.23
CA THR A 332 -4.88 -7.05 -11.69
C THR A 332 -4.89 -8.50 -11.28
N LEU A 333 -6.01 -8.96 -10.72
CA LEU A 333 -6.21 -10.33 -10.28
C LEU A 333 -7.37 -10.95 -11.05
N ARG A 334 -7.12 -12.09 -11.70
CA ARG A 334 -8.16 -12.89 -12.34
C ARG A 334 -8.76 -13.86 -11.33
N THR A 335 -10.03 -13.64 -10.98
CA THR A 335 -10.83 -14.55 -10.14
C THR A 335 -11.76 -15.40 -11.02
N PHE A 336 -12.50 -16.37 -10.47
CA PHE A 336 -13.57 -17.04 -11.23
C PHE A 336 -14.66 -16.07 -11.72
N HIS A 337 -14.97 -15.03 -10.93
CA HIS A 337 -16.04 -14.07 -11.20
C HIS A 337 -15.64 -12.90 -12.09
N GLY A 338 -14.38 -12.82 -12.51
CA GLY A 338 -13.85 -11.78 -13.38
C GLY A 338 -12.59 -11.14 -12.83
N TRP A 339 -12.20 -10.03 -13.45
CA TRP A 339 -11.04 -9.24 -13.04
C TRP A 339 -11.34 -8.42 -11.79
N ARG A 340 -10.33 -8.29 -10.94
CA ARG A 340 -10.27 -7.38 -9.80
C ARG A 340 -9.04 -6.50 -9.96
N ILE A 341 -9.15 -5.24 -9.56
CA ILE A 341 -8.08 -4.25 -9.59
C ILE A 341 -7.70 -3.94 -8.14
N ILE A 342 -6.40 -3.85 -7.86
CA ILE A 342 -5.84 -3.70 -6.52
C ILE A 342 -4.82 -2.55 -6.48
N ASP A 343 -4.39 -2.17 -5.27
CA ASP A 343 -3.28 -1.25 -5.02
C ASP A 343 -3.47 0.16 -5.60
N PHE A 344 -4.45 0.89 -5.07
CA PHE A 344 -4.76 2.25 -5.48
C PHE A 344 -3.87 3.31 -4.82
N GLU A 345 -2.66 2.93 -4.37
CA GLU A 345 -1.74 3.87 -3.73
C GLU A 345 -1.21 4.96 -4.68
N GLY A 346 -1.29 4.73 -6.00
CA GLY A 346 -0.65 5.57 -7.02
C GLY A 346 0.87 5.36 -7.05
N GLU A 347 1.60 6.22 -7.78
CA GLU A 347 3.07 6.11 -7.89
C GLU A 347 3.74 6.28 -6.51
N PRO A 348 4.41 5.25 -5.94
CA PRO A 348 4.93 5.28 -4.56
C PRO A 348 5.93 6.41 -4.28
N GLU A 349 6.61 6.89 -5.32
CA GLU A 349 7.62 7.95 -5.22
C GLU A 349 7.00 9.36 -5.11
N ARG A 350 5.69 9.52 -5.34
CA ARG A 350 5.02 10.82 -5.31
C ARG A 350 4.53 11.21 -3.91
N PRO A 351 4.58 12.51 -3.55
CA PRO A 351 3.96 13.02 -2.33
C PRO A 351 2.47 12.65 -2.25
N LEU A 352 1.94 12.44 -1.05
CA LEU A 352 0.52 12.09 -0.83
C LEU A 352 -0.44 13.08 -1.50
N ALA A 353 -0.13 14.38 -1.48
CA ALA A 353 -0.97 15.41 -2.09
C ALA A 353 -1.01 15.36 -3.64
N GLU A 354 -0.05 14.69 -4.27
CA GLU A 354 0.02 14.49 -5.72
C GLU A 354 -0.57 13.14 -6.17
N ARG A 355 -0.95 12.25 -5.24
CA ARG A 355 -1.47 10.90 -5.49
C ARG A 355 -2.99 10.85 -5.48
#